data_AF-F4H6Z7-F1
#
_entry.id   AF-F4H6Z7-F1
#
_cell.length_a   1.000
_cell.length_b   1.000
_cell.length_c   1.000
_cell.angle_alpha   90.00
_cell.angle_beta   90.00
_cell.angle_gamma   90.00
#
_symmetry.space_group_name_H-M   'P 1'
#
loop_
_entity.id
_entity.type
_entity.pdbx_description
1 polymer ?
#
loop_
_entity_poly.entity_id
_entity_poly.type
_entity_poly.pdbx_seq_one_letter_code
_entity_poly.pdbx_strand_id
1 'polypeptide(L)'
;MTGTDTLTRHAPRPPVDPTGLAAARTLTFARLDAAAAPARPTRHHPVRWGLAAASAAALTVAGLTLPSPGDQPAFAGWTAVPTPLTGDALAARGGECEAAASSHDMPAADGATPLLAEERGPHTFTVIASDAWVRYCFTGPGFSFVDGHSTDGGMAYAGSGSPAVDGESVAVVSTDAFAAPSAGGLTVAVSGRYTVAGEQWSMALGRVAPDVGAVEVVLADGTSVEATAASGTWAAWWPGTAEPREVVGTLADGGTVAVEVEATVSGVPNPGATP
;
A
#
# COMPACT_ATOMS: atom_id res chain seq x y z
N MET A 1 -49.62 14.46 5.23
CA MET A 1 -49.49 13.00 5.36
C MET A 1 -48.03 12.69 5.10
N THR A 2 -47.19 12.67 6.16
CA THR A 2 -46.62 11.45 6.79
C THR A 2 -45.90 10.58 5.73
N GLY A 3 -44.58 10.52 5.62
CA GLY A 3 -43.54 10.50 6.67
C GLY A 3 -43.26 9.05 7.08
N THR A 4 -41.98 8.66 7.10
CA THR A 4 -41.37 7.41 7.62
C THR A 4 -41.59 6.11 6.85
N ASP A 5 -40.65 5.74 5.95
CA ASP A 5 -40.39 4.31 5.65
C ASP A 5 -38.98 4.06 5.04
N THR A 6 -37.90 4.53 5.67
CA THR A 6 -36.53 4.30 5.15
C THR A 6 -35.46 4.24 6.24
N LEU A 7 -35.70 3.52 7.35
CA LEU A 7 -34.69 3.32 8.42
C LEU A 7 -34.41 1.85 8.78
N THR A 8 -35.01 0.88 8.08
CA THR A 8 -34.89 -0.54 8.45
C THR A 8 -33.71 -1.29 7.81
N ARG A 9 -32.82 -0.61 7.06
CA ARG A 9 -31.75 -1.30 6.30
C ARG A 9 -30.38 -1.35 7.00
N HIS A 10 -30.25 -0.81 8.21
CA HIS A 10 -29.05 -0.95 9.04
C HIS A 10 -29.34 -1.80 10.28
N ALA A 11 -29.63 -3.08 10.07
CA ALA A 11 -29.58 -4.03 11.18
C ALA A 11 -28.10 -4.22 11.62
N PRO A 12 -27.81 -4.24 12.94
CA PRO A 12 -26.47 -4.49 13.43
C PRO A 12 -25.96 -5.84 12.92
N ARG A 13 -24.69 -5.85 12.46
CA ARG A 13 -24.01 -7.11 12.13
C ARG A 13 -24.07 -8.03 13.36
N PRO A 14 -24.27 -9.34 13.17
CA PRO A 14 -24.27 -10.28 14.28
C PRO A 14 -22.98 -10.10 15.10
N PRO A 15 -23.06 -10.16 16.44
CA PRO A 15 -21.90 -10.00 17.30
C PRO A 15 -20.83 -11.02 16.89
N VAL A 16 -19.60 -10.53 16.72
CA VAL A 16 -18.44 -11.37 16.43
C VAL A 16 -18.30 -12.39 17.55
N ASP A 17 -18.34 -13.68 17.21
CA ASP A 17 -18.14 -14.75 18.18
C ASP A 17 -16.70 -14.71 18.70
N PRO A 18 -16.47 -14.33 19.98
CA PRO A 18 -15.12 -14.24 20.53
C PRO A 18 -14.42 -15.60 20.56
N THR A 19 -15.19 -16.69 20.59
CA THR A 19 -14.69 -18.07 20.58
C THR A 19 -14.11 -18.43 19.21
N GLY A 20 -14.80 -18.04 18.13
CA GLY A 20 -14.33 -18.21 16.76
C GLY A 20 -13.02 -17.45 16.49
N LEU A 21 -12.87 -16.26 17.06
CA LEU A 21 -11.66 -15.43 16.89
C LEU A 21 -10.45 -16.02 17.62
N ALA A 22 -10.65 -16.56 18.83
CA ALA A 22 -9.61 -17.27 19.57
C ALA A 22 -9.19 -18.59 18.88
N ALA A 23 -10.15 -19.33 18.31
CA ALA A 23 -9.88 -20.54 17.54
C ALA A 23 -9.08 -20.24 16.26
N ALA A 24 -9.47 -19.19 15.52
CA ALA A 24 -8.75 -18.74 14.33
C ALA A 24 -7.30 -18.33 14.67
N ARG A 25 -7.11 -17.56 15.75
CA ARG A 25 -5.77 -17.16 16.24
C ARG A 25 -4.91 -18.38 16.59
N THR A 26 -5.48 -19.38 17.25
CA THR A 26 -4.77 -20.61 17.62
C THR A 26 -4.32 -21.39 16.39
N LEU A 27 -5.16 -21.50 15.36
CA LEU A 27 -4.82 -22.18 14.10
C LEU A 27 -3.72 -21.45 13.32
N THR A 28 -3.70 -20.12 13.33
CA THR A 28 -2.66 -19.33 12.67
C THR A 28 -1.30 -19.53 13.33
N PHE A 29 -1.21 -19.46 14.66
CA PHE A 29 0.06 -19.69 15.36
C PHE A 29 0.57 -21.12 15.20
N ALA A 30 -0.32 -22.12 15.24
CA ALA A 30 0.07 -23.52 14.99
C ALA A 30 0.66 -23.74 13.59
N ARG A 31 0.20 -22.99 12.57
CA ARG A 31 0.77 -23.07 11.21
C ARG A 31 2.14 -22.39 11.11
N LEU A 32 2.34 -21.27 11.79
CA LEU A 32 3.63 -20.58 11.83
C LEU A 32 4.69 -21.44 12.53
N ASP A 33 4.35 -22.08 13.64
CA ASP A 33 5.25 -22.99 14.35
C ASP A 33 5.59 -24.24 13.51
N ALA A 34 4.62 -24.77 12.76
CA ALA A 34 4.85 -25.90 11.85
C ALA A 34 5.79 -25.54 10.69
N ALA A 35 5.74 -24.30 10.19
CA ALA A 35 6.61 -23.80 9.12
C ALA A 35 8.04 -23.51 9.62
N ALA A 36 8.21 -23.18 10.90
CA ALA A 36 9.52 -22.93 11.52
C ALA A 36 10.27 -24.21 11.92
N ALA A 37 9.64 -25.39 11.83
CA ALA A 37 10.30 -26.65 12.15
C ALA A 37 11.33 -27.02 11.07
N PRO A 38 12.60 -27.34 11.42
CA PRO A 38 13.61 -27.72 10.45
C PRO A 38 13.19 -28.98 9.70
N ALA A 39 13.20 -28.91 8.36
CA ALA A 39 12.85 -30.02 7.50
C ALA A 39 13.75 -31.23 7.81
N ARG A 40 13.16 -32.31 8.34
CA ARG A 40 13.88 -33.56 8.56
C ARG A 40 14.24 -34.16 7.19
N PRO A 41 15.50 -34.58 6.98
CA PRO A 41 15.89 -35.21 5.72
C PRO A 41 15.17 -36.56 5.58
N THR A 42 14.25 -36.64 4.63
CA THR A 42 13.58 -37.89 4.26
C THR A 42 14.53 -38.74 3.43
N ARG A 43 15.01 -39.85 4.00
CA ARG A 43 15.78 -40.87 3.27
C ARG A 43 14.86 -41.55 2.25
N HIS A 44 15.11 -41.29 0.97
CA HIS A 44 14.41 -41.96 -0.13
C HIS A 44 14.90 -43.41 -0.28
N HIS A 45 14.04 -44.37 0.06
CA HIS A 45 14.22 -45.77 -0.31
C HIS A 45 13.59 -46.03 -1.69
N PRO A 46 14.27 -46.76 -2.60
CA PRO A 46 13.71 -47.11 -3.89
C PRO A 46 12.74 -48.28 -3.72
N VAL A 47 11.43 -48.01 -3.78
CA VAL A 47 10.39 -49.05 -3.83
C VAL A 47 9.79 -49.09 -5.23
N ARG A 48 9.99 -50.24 -5.89
CA ARG A 48 9.45 -50.60 -7.20
C ARG A 48 8.17 -51.44 -7.05
N TRP A 49 6.98 -50.86 -7.09
CA TRP A 49 5.69 -51.53 -7.40
C TRP A 49 4.76 -50.39 -7.85
N GLY A 50 3.95 -50.42 -8.90
CA GLY A 50 3.07 -51.47 -9.42
C GLY A 50 1.74 -50.76 -9.73
N LEU A 51 1.25 -50.87 -10.96
CA LEU A 51 0.09 -50.17 -11.51
C LEU A 51 -1.20 -50.39 -10.68
N ALA A 52 -1.95 -49.32 -10.42
CA ALA A 52 -3.41 -49.37 -10.27
C ALA A 52 -4.01 -48.04 -10.76
N ALA A 53 -4.80 -48.14 -11.81
CA ALA A 53 -5.53 -47.04 -12.43
C ALA A 53 -6.76 -46.66 -11.61
N ALA A 54 -7.03 -45.36 -11.48
CA ALA A 54 -8.35 -44.83 -11.21
C ALA A 54 -8.53 -43.54 -12.04
N SER A 55 -9.37 -43.65 -13.06
CA SER A 55 -9.72 -42.58 -13.98
C SER A 55 -10.63 -41.56 -13.29
N ALA A 56 -10.22 -40.30 -13.27
CA ALA A 56 -11.12 -39.16 -13.16
C ALA A 56 -10.74 -38.19 -14.28
N ALA A 57 -11.57 -38.16 -15.32
CA ALA A 57 -11.46 -37.21 -16.40
C ALA A 57 -11.78 -35.81 -15.87
N ALA A 58 -10.80 -34.92 -15.90
CA ALA A 58 -11.02 -33.49 -16.02
C ALA A 58 -10.22 -33.02 -17.23
N LEU A 59 -10.91 -32.88 -18.37
CA LEU A 59 -10.39 -32.13 -19.50
C LEU A 59 -10.40 -30.64 -19.11
N THR A 60 -9.42 -30.21 -18.32
CA THR A 60 -9.01 -28.81 -18.35
C THR A 60 -8.26 -28.61 -19.66
N VAL A 61 -8.96 -28.08 -20.66
CA VAL A 61 -8.29 -27.29 -21.70
C VAL A 61 -7.70 -26.09 -20.98
N ALA A 62 -6.51 -26.25 -20.43
CA ALA A 62 -5.65 -25.13 -20.13
C ALA A 62 -5.25 -24.59 -21.50
N GLY A 63 -5.99 -23.59 -21.98
CA GLY A 63 -5.46 -22.68 -22.97
C GLY A 63 -4.21 -22.08 -22.37
N LEU A 64 -3.05 -22.67 -22.65
CA LEU A 64 -1.76 -22.01 -22.51
C LEU A 64 -1.76 -20.87 -23.52
N THR A 65 -2.41 -19.77 -23.17
CA THR A 65 -2.00 -18.47 -23.69
C THR A 65 -0.62 -18.24 -23.10
N LEU A 66 0.42 -18.60 -23.85
CA LEU A 66 1.74 -18.06 -23.60
C LEU A 66 1.54 -16.54 -23.59
N PRO A 67 1.78 -15.85 -22.46
CA PRO A 67 1.73 -14.39 -22.48
C PRO A 67 2.69 -13.94 -23.57
N SER A 68 2.20 -13.09 -24.48
CA SER A 68 3.06 -12.44 -25.45
C SER A 68 4.26 -11.86 -24.70
N PRO A 69 5.52 -12.07 -25.13
CA PRO A 69 6.72 -11.62 -24.43
C PRO A 69 6.87 -10.08 -24.24
N GLY A 70 5.81 -9.30 -24.42
CA GLY A 70 5.79 -7.84 -24.37
C GLY A 70 4.82 -7.21 -23.37
N ASP A 71 3.86 -7.97 -22.80
CA ASP A 71 2.80 -7.43 -21.93
C ASP A 71 2.85 -8.03 -20.52
N GLN A 72 4.00 -7.93 -19.85
CA GLN A 72 3.99 -8.14 -18.40
C GLN A 72 3.23 -6.98 -17.78
N PRO A 73 2.22 -7.22 -16.92
CA PRO A 73 1.54 -6.14 -16.27
C PRO A 73 2.56 -5.29 -15.50
N ALA A 74 2.42 -3.98 -15.52
CA ALA A 74 3.35 -3.02 -14.91
C ALA A 74 3.66 -3.40 -13.46
N PHE A 75 2.68 -3.97 -12.74
CA PHE A 75 2.82 -4.41 -11.35
C PHE A 75 3.00 -5.93 -11.17
N ALA A 76 3.52 -6.63 -12.18
CA ALA A 76 3.88 -8.04 -12.05
C ALA A 76 4.84 -8.25 -10.85
N GLY A 77 4.47 -9.15 -9.94
CA GLY A 77 5.26 -9.45 -8.74
C GLY A 77 4.94 -8.58 -7.52
N TRP A 78 3.95 -7.69 -7.58
CA TRP A 78 3.43 -6.98 -6.41
C TRP A 78 2.87 -7.93 -5.34
N THR A 79 3.03 -7.55 -4.06
CA THR A 79 2.51 -8.28 -2.89
C THR A 79 1.81 -7.33 -1.92
N ALA A 80 0.77 -7.79 -1.23
CA ALA A 80 0.09 -6.97 -0.22
C ALA A 80 0.95 -6.69 1.03
N VAL A 81 1.93 -7.55 1.30
CA VAL A 81 2.90 -7.42 2.39
C VAL A 81 4.17 -6.74 1.84
N PRO A 82 4.61 -5.61 2.41
CA PRO A 82 5.80 -4.88 1.97
C PRO A 82 7.10 -5.54 2.46
N THR A 83 8.21 -5.23 1.81
CA THR A 83 9.56 -5.48 2.34
C THR A 83 10.20 -4.15 2.75
N PRO A 84 10.23 -3.80 4.05
CA PRO A 84 10.81 -2.54 4.50
C PRO A 84 12.33 -2.47 4.27
N LEU A 85 12.81 -1.33 3.80
CA LEU A 85 14.24 -1.02 3.67
C LEU A 85 14.72 -0.23 4.90
N THR A 86 15.94 -0.52 5.37
CA THR A 86 16.53 0.12 6.55
C THR A 86 18.02 0.46 6.32
N GLY A 87 18.60 1.26 7.21
CA GLY A 87 20.04 1.58 7.19
C GLY A 87 20.49 2.19 5.86
N ASP A 88 21.61 1.69 5.32
CA ASP A 88 22.22 2.19 4.08
C ASP A 88 21.27 2.08 2.87
N ALA A 89 20.41 1.06 2.82
CA ALA A 89 19.45 0.91 1.74
C ALA A 89 18.38 2.02 1.76
N LEU A 90 17.87 2.35 2.95
CA LEU A 90 16.94 3.49 3.12
C LEU A 90 17.61 4.82 2.73
N ALA A 91 18.85 5.03 3.17
CA ALA A 91 19.61 6.23 2.83
C ALA A 91 19.84 6.36 1.32
N ALA A 92 20.20 5.26 0.64
CA ALA A 92 20.39 5.24 -0.81
C ALA A 92 19.09 5.59 -1.57
N ARG A 93 17.96 4.96 -1.21
CA ARG A 93 16.66 5.27 -1.84
C ARG A 93 16.20 6.70 -1.56
N GLY A 94 16.47 7.21 -0.36
CA GLY A 94 16.23 8.62 -0.03
C GLY A 94 17.01 9.57 -0.94
N GLY A 95 18.30 9.31 -1.15
CA GLY A 95 19.14 10.11 -2.05
C GLY A 95 18.70 10.02 -3.53
N GLU A 96 18.26 8.85 -3.99
CA GLU A 96 17.67 8.70 -5.32
C GLU A 96 16.37 9.53 -5.46
N CYS A 97 15.52 9.52 -4.44
CA CYS A 97 14.29 10.30 -4.42
C CYS A 97 14.54 11.81 -4.43
N GLU A 98 15.56 12.27 -3.71
CA GLU A 98 16.03 13.65 -3.73
C GLU A 98 16.57 14.06 -5.11
N ALA A 99 17.40 13.21 -5.73
CA ALA A 99 17.98 13.48 -7.03
C ALA A 99 16.92 13.57 -8.15
N ALA A 100 15.86 12.75 -8.09
CA ALA A 100 14.76 12.79 -9.05
C ALA A 100 14.05 14.16 -9.07
N ALA A 101 13.89 14.79 -7.91
CA ALA A 101 13.21 16.08 -7.78
C ALA A 101 14.03 17.28 -8.29
N SER A 102 15.36 17.20 -8.25
CA SER A 102 16.27 18.28 -8.67
C SER A 102 16.16 18.67 -10.14
N SER A 103 15.44 17.87 -10.93
CA SER A 103 15.17 18.13 -12.35
C SER A 103 13.95 19.01 -12.61
N HIS A 104 13.21 19.42 -11.56
CA HIS A 104 11.96 20.18 -11.64
C HIS A 104 11.97 21.37 -10.66
N ASP A 105 11.03 22.30 -10.79
CA ASP A 105 10.84 23.48 -9.90
C ASP A 105 10.41 23.11 -8.45
N MET A 106 10.82 21.94 -7.98
CA MET A 106 10.65 21.45 -6.62
C MET A 106 11.56 22.23 -5.66
N PRO A 107 11.09 22.55 -4.44
CA PRO A 107 11.95 23.07 -3.39
C PRO A 107 13.18 22.17 -3.19
N ALA A 108 14.33 22.80 -3.00
CA ALA A 108 15.57 22.11 -2.68
C ALA A 108 15.34 21.17 -1.49
N ALA A 109 15.94 20.00 -1.55
CA ALA A 109 15.80 18.98 -0.52
C ALA A 109 16.66 19.26 0.74
N ASP A 110 17.09 20.51 0.93
CA ASP A 110 17.88 20.90 2.10
C ASP A 110 17.15 20.52 3.39
N GLY A 111 17.80 19.70 4.22
CA GLY A 111 17.21 19.20 5.46
C GLY A 111 16.20 18.06 5.29
N ALA A 112 16.06 17.48 4.10
CA ALA A 112 15.28 16.27 3.89
C ALA A 112 15.87 15.09 4.65
N THR A 113 14.99 14.28 5.23
CA THR A 113 15.35 13.01 5.86
C THR A 113 14.57 11.87 5.21
N PRO A 114 15.23 10.73 4.88
CA PRO A 114 14.53 9.53 4.49
C PRO A 114 13.76 8.97 5.69
N LEU A 115 12.42 8.91 5.57
CA LEU A 115 11.55 8.46 6.66
C LEU A 115 11.26 6.97 6.55
N LEU A 116 10.94 6.51 5.34
CA LEU A 116 10.68 5.11 5.04
C LEU A 116 10.96 4.80 3.57
N ALA A 117 11.28 3.54 3.29
CA ALA A 117 11.28 2.99 1.95
C ALA A 117 10.87 1.52 2.02
N GLU A 118 10.18 1.04 0.99
CA GLU A 118 9.71 -0.35 0.93
C GLU A 118 9.74 -0.89 -0.50
N GLU A 119 9.85 -2.21 -0.63
CA GLU A 119 9.84 -2.92 -1.91
C GLU A 119 8.67 -3.91 -2.00
N ARG A 120 8.01 -3.95 -3.17
CA ARG A 120 7.04 -5.00 -3.56
C ARG A 120 7.32 -5.44 -4.99
N GLY A 121 7.92 -6.62 -5.11
CA GLY A 121 8.46 -7.06 -6.40
C GLY A 121 9.59 -6.11 -6.85
N PRO A 122 9.62 -5.68 -8.12
CA PRO A 122 10.68 -4.82 -8.64
C PRO A 122 10.47 -3.32 -8.38
N HIS A 123 9.49 -2.96 -7.55
CA HIS A 123 9.08 -1.58 -7.31
C HIS A 123 9.53 -1.11 -5.93
N THR A 124 9.95 0.15 -5.84
CA THR A 124 10.32 0.80 -4.59
C THR A 124 9.46 2.04 -4.37
N PHE A 125 8.85 2.15 -3.20
CA PHE A 125 8.17 3.35 -2.72
C PHE A 125 9.00 3.97 -1.58
N THR A 126 9.32 5.25 -1.68
CA THR A 126 10.19 5.96 -0.73
C THR A 126 9.51 7.25 -0.28
N VAL A 127 9.58 7.57 1.01
CA VAL A 127 9.13 8.85 1.56
C VAL A 127 10.31 9.57 2.19
N ILE A 128 10.51 10.81 1.77
CA ILE A 128 11.44 11.76 2.38
C ILE A 128 10.67 12.99 2.81
N ALA A 129 11.08 13.64 3.90
CA ALA A 129 10.41 14.86 4.35
C ALA A 129 11.38 15.84 5.02
N SER A 130 10.96 17.10 5.05
CA SER A 130 11.51 18.15 5.91
C SER A 130 10.41 18.67 6.84
N ASP A 131 10.69 19.72 7.60
CA ASP A 131 9.68 20.43 8.40
C ASP A 131 8.63 21.17 7.54
N ALA A 132 8.94 21.44 6.26
CA ALA A 132 8.10 22.26 5.38
C ALA A 132 7.39 21.46 4.28
N TRP A 133 7.79 20.23 4.03
CA TRP A 133 7.25 19.45 2.92
C TRP A 133 7.43 17.94 3.11
N VAL A 134 6.56 17.17 2.47
CA VAL A 134 6.68 15.71 2.31
C VAL A 134 6.80 15.39 0.84
N ARG A 135 7.66 14.44 0.49
CA ARG A 135 7.84 13.94 -0.87
C ARG A 135 7.84 12.43 -0.85
N TYR A 136 7.25 11.85 -1.88
CA TYR A 136 7.37 10.42 -2.11
C TYR A 136 7.80 10.16 -3.54
N CYS A 137 8.56 9.08 -3.69
CA CYS A 137 9.02 8.59 -4.97
C CYS A 137 8.54 7.17 -5.15
N PHE A 138 8.06 6.87 -6.35
CA PHE A 138 7.68 5.55 -6.78
C PHE A 138 8.47 5.17 -8.01
N THR A 139 9.27 4.12 -7.90
CA THR A 139 10.22 3.71 -8.94
C THR A 139 10.01 2.25 -9.29
N GLY A 140 10.18 1.92 -10.57
CA GLY A 140 10.07 0.55 -11.06
C GLY A 140 10.75 0.39 -12.41
N PRO A 141 10.69 -0.80 -13.01
CA PRO A 141 11.28 -1.04 -14.33
C PRO A 141 10.68 -0.09 -15.38
N GLY A 142 11.52 0.79 -15.92
CA GLY A 142 11.14 1.68 -17.01
C GLY A 142 10.36 2.93 -16.61
N PHE A 143 10.14 3.18 -15.31
CA PHE A 143 9.51 4.41 -14.85
C PHE A 143 10.04 4.93 -13.51
N SER A 144 9.89 6.24 -13.33
CA SER A 144 10.05 6.89 -12.03
C SER A 144 8.99 7.97 -11.89
N PHE A 145 8.47 8.13 -10.67
CA PHE A 145 7.49 9.13 -10.32
C PHE A 145 7.93 9.76 -8.99
N VAL A 146 7.75 11.07 -8.89
CA VAL A 146 7.99 11.82 -7.67
C VAL A 146 6.90 12.86 -7.52
N ASP A 147 6.39 13.00 -6.30
CA ASP A 147 5.37 13.98 -5.94
C ASP A 147 5.72 14.57 -4.58
N GLY A 148 5.54 15.88 -4.44
CA GLY A 148 5.91 16.67 -3.30
C GLY A 148 4.77 17.60 -2.91
N HIS A 149 4.49 17.64 -1.62
CA HIS A 149 3.51 18.52 -1.01
C HIS A 149 4.16 19.40 0.05
N SER A 150 3.90 20.70 -0.02
CA SER A 150 4.40 21.71 0.91
C SER A 150 3.31 22.11 1.90
N THR A 151 3.72 22.51 3.10
CA THR A 151 2.80 22.96 4.18
C THR A 151 1.99 24.19 3.79
N ASP A 152 2.46 25.00 2.84
CA ASP A 152 1.74 26.15 2.29
C ASP A 152 0.71 25.78 1.20
N GLY A 153 0.51 24.47 0.95
CA GLY A 153 -0.39 23.95 -0.07
C GLY A 153 0.24 23.80 -1.45
N GLY A 154 1.52 24.12 -1.61
CA GLY A 154 2.25 23.88 -2.85
C GLY A 154 2.32 22.39 -3.20
N MET A 155 2.10 22.06 -4.47
CA MET A 155 2.24 20.71 -5.01
C MET A 155 3.19 20.75 -6.21
N ALA A 156 4.09 19.78 -6.31
CA ALA A 156 4.96 19.61 -7.46
C ALA A 156 5.16 18.12 -7.73
N TYR A 157 5.01 17.73 -8.99
CA TYR A 157 5.20 16.35 -9.42
C TYR A 157 6.12 16.29 -10.63
N ALA A 158 6.74 15.13 -10.80
CA ALA A 158 7.61 14.83 -11.91
C ALA A 158 7.68 13.33 -12.15
N GLY A 159 8.08 12.94 -13.37
CA GLY A 159 8.31 11.54 -13.65
C GLY A 159 8.92 11.30 -15.01
N SER A 160 9.43 10.08 -15.18
CA SER A 160 10.00 9.57 -16.41
C SER A 160 9.35 8.24 -16.76
N GLY A 161 9.17 7.96 -18.06
CA GLY A 161 8.57 6.71 -18.54
C GLY A 161 7.05 6.74 -18.39
N SER A 162 6.36 7.26 -19.43
CA SER A 162 4.91 7.48 -19.51
C SER A 162 4.13 7.43 -18.18
N PRO A 163 4.38 8.37 -17.24
CA PRO A 163 3.37 8.69 -16.25
C PRO A 163 2.34 9.53 -17.01
N ALA A 164 1.51 8.88 -17.81
CA ALA A 164 0.31 9.53 -18.24
C ALA A 164 -0.50 9.69 -16.96
N VAL A 165 -0.46 10.88 -16.34
CA VAL A 165 -1.55 11.36 -15.48
C VAL A 165 -2.78 11.61 -16.38
N ASP A 166 -3.11 10.65 -17.23
CA ASP A 166 -4.38 10.55 -17.94
C ASP A 166 -5.35 9.97 -16.91
N GLY A 167 -5.88 10.86 -16.09
CA GLY A 167 -6.77 10.50 -15.00
C GLY A 167 -6.88 11.60 -13.96
N GLU A 168 -8.02 11.63 -13.28
CA GLU A 168 -8.26 12.45 -12.11
C GLU A 168 -7.32 11.99 -10.99
N SER A 169 -6.20 12.68 -10.80
CA SER A 169 -5.38 12.52 -9.61
C SER A 169 -6.13 13.13 -8.44
N VAL A 170 -6.87 12.31 -7.70
CA VAL A 170 -7.53 12.73 -6.47
C VAL A 170 -6.50 12.63 -5.36
N ALA A 171 -5.82 13.73 -5.06
CA ALA A 171 -4.94 13.82 -3.91
C ALA A 171 -5.68 14.45 -2.73
N VAL A 172 -5.98 13.67 -1.68
CA VAL A 172 -6.39 14.26 -0.39
C VAL A 172 -5.11 14.69 0.31
N VAL A 173 -4.73 15.96 0.17
CA VAL A 173 -3.56 16.51 0.86
C VAL A 173 -4.04 17.35 2.03
N SER A 174 -3.79 16.86 3.24
CA SER A 174 -3.85 17.70 4.44
C SER A 174 -2.45 17.75 5.03
N THR A 175 -1.74 18.85 4.78
CA THR A 175 -0.39 19.06 5.33
C THR A 175 -0.43 19.23 6.84
N ASP A 176 -1.52 19.78 7.39
CA ASP A 176 -1.81 19.75 8.83
C ASP A 176 -1.91 18.31 9.34
N ALA A 177 -2.45 17.38 8.54
CA ALA A 177 -2.48 15.96 8.86
C ALA A 177 -1.10 15.28 8.74
N PHE A 178 -0.07 15.94 8.20
CA PHE A 178 1.30 15.45 8.27
C PHE A 178 2.02 15.84 9.57
N ALA A 179 1.34 16.54 10.49
CA ALA A 179 1.82 16.71 11.86
C ALA A 179 1.84 15.37 12.62
N ALA A 180 2.74 15.26 13.61
CA ALA A 180 2.79 14.08 14.46
C ALA A 180 1.47 13.91 15.22
N PRO A 181 0.84 12.72 15.22
CA PRO A 181 -0.39 12.48 15.97
C PRO A 181 -0.13 12.48 17.48
N SER A 182 -1.20 12.61 18.26
CA SER A 182 -1.17 12.28 19.68
C SER A 182 -0.79 10.81 19.92
N ALA A 183 -0.36 10.47 21.13
CA ALA A 183 -0.11 9.08 21.52
C ALA A 183 -1.30 8.18 21.20
N GLY A 184 -1.03 6.99 20.67
CA GLY A 184 -2.04 6.04 20.20
C GLY A 184 -2.79 6.47 18.93
N GLY A 185 -2.35 7.54 18.26
CA GLY A 185 -3.00 8.09 17.07
C GLY A 185 -2.31 7.75 15.75
N LEU A 186 -3.04 7.91 14.66
CA LEU A 186 -2.51 7.95 13.29
C LEU A 186 -3.26 9.01 12.49
N THR A 187 -2.67 9.45 11.39
CA THR A 187 -3.27 10.39 10.43
C THR A 187 -3.15 9.86 9.01
N VAL A 188 -3.97 10.41 8.11
CA VAL A 188 -3.87 10.20 6.66
C VAL A 188 -3.56 11.57 6.07
N ALA A 189 -2.40 11.70 5.43
CA ALA A 189 -1.93 13.00 4.93
C ALA A 189 -2.02 13.11 3.41
N VAL A 190 -1.76 12.01 2.71
CA VAL A 190 -1.85 11.92 1.24
C VAL A 190 -2.50 10.59 0.88
N SER A 191 -3.50 10.62 0.01
CA SER A 191 -3.98 9.45 -0.72
C SER A 191 -4.20 9.83 -2.18
N GLY A 192 -3.92 8.92 -3.11
CA GLY A 192 -3.87 9.24 -4.52
C GLY A 192 -4.09 8.04 -5.45
N ARG A 193 -4.46 8.34 -6.69
CA ARG A 193 -4.59 7.40 -7.81
C ARG A 193 -3.77 7.91 -8.98
N TYR A 194 -3.03 7.01 -9.61
CA TYR A 194 -2.06 7.33 -10.65
C TYR A 194 -2.11 6.29 -11.75
N THR A 195 -1.67 6.67 -12.96
CA THR A 195 -1.52 5.75 -14.08
C THR A 195 -0.07 5.77 -14.54
N VAL A 196 0.53 4.59 -14.70
CA VAL A 196 1.90 4.38 -15.19
C VAL A 196 1.85 3.30 -16.25
N ALA A 197 2.39 3.59 -17.43
CA ALA A 197 2.40 2.65 -18.56
C ALA A 197 1.02 2.04 -18.91
N GLY A 198 -0.06 2.81 -18.69
CA GLY A 198 -1.43 2.38 -18.95
C GLY A 198 -2.09 1.56 -17.82
N GLU A 199 -1.38 1.30 -16.72
CA GLU A 199 -1.91 0.63 -15.53
C GLU A 199 -2.10 1.59 -14.37
N GLN A 200 -3.19 1.37 -13.62
CA GLN A 200 -3.54 2.20 -12.49
C GLN A 200 -2.92 1.64 -11.20
N TRP A 201 -2.51 2.53 -10.32
CA TRP A 201 -2.15 2.23 -8.94
C TRP A 201 -2.66 3.31 -8.01
N SER A 202 -2.78 2.94 -6.75
CA SER A 202 -3.23 3.81 -5.67
C SER A 202 -2.21 3.79 -4.54
N MET A 203 -2.24 4.83 -3.71
CA MET A 203 -1.44 4.89 -2.50
C MET A 203 -2.13 5.67 -1.39
N ALA A 204 -1.66 5.43 -0.16
CA ALA A 204 -1.95 6.26 1.00
C ALA A 204 -0.71 6.35 1.90
N LEU A 205 -0.47 7.51 2.49
CA LEU A 205 0.56 7.72 3.52
C LEU A 205 0.10 8.73 4.56
N GLY A 206 0.72 8.69 5.72
CA GLY A 206 0.46 9.62 6.80
C GLY A 206 1.41 9.43 7.97
N ARG A 207 1.02 9.96 9.13
CA ARG A 207 1.83 9.87 10.35
C ARG A 207 1.26 8.84 11.31
N VAL A 208 2.12 8.29 12.14
CA VAL A 208 1.76 7.27 13.11
C VAL A 208 2.49 7.51 14.42
N ALA A 209 1.79 7.33 15.55
CA ALA A 209 2.38 7.47 16.87
C ALA A 209 3.37 6.32 17.18
N PRO A 210 4.39 6.53 18.04
CA PRO A 210 5.43 5.54 18.32
C PRO A 210 4.94 4.21 18.92
N ASP A 211 3.74 4.20 19.51
CA ASP A 211 3.11 3.05 20.16
C ASP A 211 2.27 2.18 19.22
N VAL A 212 2.12 2.57 17.96
CA VAL A 212 1.47 1.78 16.91
C VAL A 212 2.53 0.91 16.22
N GLY A 213 2.39 -0.42 16.33
CA GLY A 213 3.35 -1.39 15.81
C GLY A 213 3.04 -1.94 14.41
N ALA A 214 1.81 -1.78 13.93
CA ALA A 214 1.40 -2.20 12.59
C ALA A 214 0.30 -1.28 12.05
N VAL A 215 0.27 -1.08 10.74
CA VAL A 215 -0.75 -0.29 10.05
C VAL A 215 -1.28 -1.08 8.86
N GLU A 216 -2.60 -1.15 8.73
CA GLU A 216 -3.31 -1.81 7.63
C GLU A 216 -4.26 -0.81 6.96
N VAL A 217 -4.26 -0.79 5.64
CA VAL A 217 -5.20 0.02 4.85
C VAL A 217 -6.32 -0.89 4.35
N VAL A 218 -7.54 -0.64 4.79
CA VAL A 218 -8.74 -1.33 4.32
C VAL A 218 -9.31 -0.58 3.12
N LEU A 219 -9.46 -1.27 2.01
CA LEU A 219 -9.92 -0.71 0.74
C LEU A 219 -11.45 -0.77 0.61
N ALA A 220 -12.00 0.05 -0.28
CA ALA A 220 -13.45 0.14 -0.52
C ALA A 220 -14.06 -1.17 -1.06
N ASP A 221 -13.24 -2.02 -1.70
CA ASP A 221 -13.64 -3.35 -2.18
C ASP A 221 -13.60 -4.43 -1.08
N GLY A 222 -13.21 -4.07 0.14
CA GLY A 222 -13.10 -4.96 1.30
C GLY A 222 -11.79 -5.73 1.40
N THR A 223 -10.86 -5.56 0.46
CA THR A 223 -9.49 -6.08 0.60
C THR A 223 -8.65 -5.18 1.50
N SER A 224 -7.45 -5.63 1.85
CA SER A 224 -6.53 -4.87 2.68
C SER A 224 -5.08 -4.96 2.23
N VAL A 225 -4.32 -3.94 2.59
CA VAL A 225 -2.90 -3.78 2.25
C VAL A 225 -2.13 -3.46 3.52
N GLU A 226 -1.07 -4.20 3.80
CA GLU A 226 -0.18 -3.90 4.92
C GLU A 226 0.68 -2.68 4.57
N ALA A 227 0.73 -1.70 5.44
CA ALA A 227 1.57 -0.52 5.27
C ALA A 227 2.94 -0.74 5.90
N THR A 228 3.96 -0.13 5.31
CA THR A 228 5.26 0.03 5.98
C THR A 228 5.14 1.19 6.97
N ALA A 229 5.49 0.96 8.23
CA ALA A 229 5.55 2.00 9.26
C ALA A 229 6.97 2.14 9.80
N ALA A 230 7.54 3.34 9.70
CA ALA A 230 8.87 3.67 10.20
C ALA A 230 9.00 5.18 10.46
N SER A 231 9.83 5.56 11.43
CA SER A 231 10.17 6.97 11.72
C SER A 231 8.95 7.88 11.95
N GLY A 232 7.87 7.34 12.54
CA GLY A 232 6.62 8.08 12.78
C GLY A 232 5.79 8.36 11.53
N THR A 233 6.06 7.64 10.43
CA THR A 233 5.35 7.72 9.16
C THR A 233 4.92 6.32 8.73
N TRP A 234 3.80 6.23 8.02
CA TRP A 234 3.37 4.99 7.36
C TRP A 234 3.06 5.26 5.89
N ALA A 235 3.22 4.24 5.04
CA ALA A 235 2.82 4.28 3.65
C ALA A 235 2.40 2.89 3.13
N ALA A 236 1.44 2.89 2.22
CA ALA A 236 1.01 1.72 1.46
C ALA A 236 0.70 2.12 0.02
N TRP A 237 0.90 1.18 -0.90
CA TRP A 237 0.53 1.32 -2.30
C TRP A 237 0.07 -0.01 -2.88
N TRP A 238 -0.83 0.05 -3.86
CA TRP A 238 -1.44 -1.14 -4.46
C TRP A 238 -1.83 -0.92 -5.93
N PRO A 239 -1.80 -1.97 -6.76
CA PRO A 239 -2.34 -1.92 -8.11
C PRO A 239 -3.86 -1.71 -8.11
N GLY A 240 -4.36 -1.05 -9.15
CA GLY A 240 -5.78 -0.76 -9.34
C GLY A 240 -6.21 0.59 -8.79
N THR A 241 -7.52 0.75 -8.63
CA THR A 241 -8.17 2.03 -8.27
C THR A 241 -9.06 1.95 -7.04
N ALA A 242 -9.03 0.83 -6.32
CA ALA A 242 -9.74 0.71 -5.06
C ALA A 242 -9.27 1.83 -4.12
N GLU A 243 -10.22 2.61 -3.61
CA GLU A 243 -9.92 3.73 -2.72
C GLU A 243 -9.70 3.22 -1.29
N PRO A 244 -8.80 3.85 -0.51
CA PRO A 244 -8.73 3.56 0.91
C PRO A 244 -10.04 3.98 1.58
N ARG A 245 -10.61 3.09 2.39
CA ARG A 245 -11.83 3.35 3.19
C ARG A 245 -11.48 3.69 4.62
N GLU A 246 -10.50 2.99 5.18
CA GLU A 246 -10.14 3.06 6.59
C GLU A 246 -8.67 2.68 6.75
N VAL A 247 -7.98 3.35 7.68
CA VAL A 247 -6.61 3.00 8.09
C VAL A 247 -6.65 2.56 9.54
N VAL A 248 -6.16 1.36 9.81
CA VAL A 248 -6.20 0.72 11.13
C VAL A 248 -4.77 0.55 11.64
N GLY A 249 -4.48 1.16 12.80
CA GLY A 249 -3.24 0.96 13.54
C GLY A 249 -3.44 -0.03 14.68
N THR A 250 -2.52 -0.98 14.84
CA THR A 250 -2.47 -1.89 15.99
C THR A 250 -1.45 -1.38 17.01
N LEU A 251 -1.89 -1.13 18.23
CA LEU A 251 -1.07 -0.67 19.35
C LEU A 251 -0.25 -1.82 19.95
N ALA A 252 0.84 -1.49 20.64
CA ALA A 252 1.71 -2.46 21.30
C ALA A 252 1.00 -3.32 22.37
N ASP A 253 -0.08 -2.82 22.97
CA ASP A 253 -0.92 -3.55 23.93
C ASP A 253 -1.99 -4.44 23.26
N GLY A 254 -2.06 -4.43 21.93
CA GLY A 254 -3.05 -5.15 21.13
C GLY A 254 -4.35 -4.39 20.90
N GLY A 255 -4.48 -3.16 21.41
CA GLY A 255 -5.55 -2.25 21.05
C GLY A 255 -5.47 -1.78 19.60
N THR A 256 -6.53 -1.12 19.11
CA THR A 256 -6.57 -0.58 17.74
C THR A 256 -7.02 0.87 17.73
N VAL A 257 -6.43 1.65 16.83
CA VAL A 257 -6.90 2.97 16.43
C VAL A 257 -7.29 2.93 14.95
N ALA A 258 -8.34 3.63 14.56
CA ALA A 258 -8.77 3.69 13.17
C ALA A 258 -9.10 5.12 12.74
N VAL A 259 -8.80 5.43 11.48
CA VAL A 259 -9.20 6.67 10.82
C VAL A 259 -9.95 6.31 9.55
N GLU A 260 -11.19 6.78 9.43
CA GLU A 260 -11.93 6.71 8.17
C GLU A 260 -11.30 7.66 7.15
N VAL A 261 -11.14 7.18 5.92
CA VAL A 261 -10.63 8.01 4.84
C VAL A 261 -11.80 8.62 4.11
N GLU A 262 -12.09 9.87 4.43
CA GLU A 262 -13.04 10.66 3.65
C GLU A 262 -12.33 11.15 2.39
N ALA A 263 -12.71 10.59 1.23
CA ALA A 263 -12.26 11.08 -0.06
C ALA A 263 -12.84 12.48 -0.31
N THR A 264 -12.13 13.51 0.12
CA THR A 264 -12.39 14.88 -0.33
C THR A 264 -11.70 15.04 -1.67
N VAL A 265 -12.48 15.09 -2.74
CA VAL A 265 -11.95 15.46 -4.06
C VAL A 265 -11.53 16.92 -4.00
N SER A 266 -10.29 17.17 -3.59
CA SER A 266 -9.62 18.43 -3.88
C SER A 266 -9.31 18.39 -5.37
N GLY A 267 -10.23 18.93 -6.17
CA GLY A 267 -10.02 19.04 -7.61
C GLY A 267 -8.71 19.78 -7.83
N VAL A 268 -7.66 19.07 -8.23
CA VAL A 268 -6.42 19.69 -8.67
C VAL A 268 -6.81 20.55 -9.88
N PRO A 269 -6.61 21.88 -9.85
CA PRO A 269 -6.89 22.70 -11.01
C PRO A 269 -6.11 22.13 -12.19
N ASN A 270 -6.81 21.70 -13.23
CA ASN A 270 -6.17 21.16 -14.42
C ASN A 270 -5.25 22.26 -14.98
N PRO A 271 -3.91 22.11 -14.93
CA PRO A 271 -3.00 23.18 -15.34
C PRO A 271 -3.08 23.47 -16.86
N GLY A 272 -3.80 22.64 -17.62
CA GLY A 272 -4.13 22.86 -19.03
C GLY A 272 -5.52 23.43 -19.31
N ALA A 273 -6.36 23.66 -18.31
CA ALA A 273 -7.69 24.25 -18.50
C ALA A 273 -7.60 25.79 -18.49
N THR A 274 -7.24 26.39 -19.63
CA THR A 274 -7.54 27.81 -19.88
C THR A 274 -9.06 28.01 -19.87
N PRO A 275 -9.59 29.06 -19.22
CA PRO A 275 -11.02 29.36 -19.21
C PRO A 275 -11.61 29.62 -20.61
#